data_AF-A0A2P2Q8R5-F1
#
_entry.id   AF-A0A2P2Q8R5-F1
#
_cell.length_a   1.000
_cell.length_b   1.000
_cell.length_c   1.000
_cell.angle_alpha   90.00
_cell.angle_beta   90.00
_cell.angle_gamma   90.00
#
_symmetry.space_group_name_H-M   'P 1'
#
loop_
_entity.id
_entity.type
_entity.pdbx_description
1 polymer ?
#
loop_
_entity_poly.entity_id
_entity_poly.type
_entity_poly.pdbx_seq_one_letter_code
_entity_poly.pdbx_strand_id
1 'polypeptide(L)'
;MISCKQIAIHVCLVSRSLGYELPFELCVLISLKAGPARLGIGRSSYARKRRAKIIGRCHLCYRVNPKFYFTKRCNGVNCKPGLNYPSWVKDFIRYGVYLKGSN
;
A
#
# COMPACT_ATOMS: atom_id res chain seq x y z
N MET A 1 -8.03 6.24 -5.33
CA MET A 1 -8.96 5.22 -4.77
C MET A 1 -9.79 4.72 -5.93
N ILE A 2 -9.95 3.41 -6.11
CA ILE A 2 -10.84 2.89 -7.14
C ILE A 2 -12.26 2.99 -6.59
N SER A 3 -13.10 3.77 -7.26
CA SER A 3 -14.51 3.89 -6.89
C SER A 3 -15.28 2.62 -7.24
N CYS A 4 -16.40 2.35 -6.56
CA CYS A 4 -17.22 1.20 -6.88
C CYS A 4 -17.64 1.18 -8.37
N LYS A 5 -17.89 2.36 -8.97
CA LYS A 5 -18.16 2.50 -10.41
C LYS A 5 -17.03 1.93 -11.27
N GLN A 6 -15.78 2.28 -10.96
CA GLN A 6 -14.61 1.77 -11.69
C GLN A 6 -14.43 0.26 -11.47
N ILE A 7 -14.69 -0.24 -10.26
CA ILE A 7 -14.64 -1.69 -9.98
C ILE A 7 -15.67 -2.44 -10.84
N ALA A 8 -16.92 -1.94 -10.91
CA ALA A 8 -17.97 -2.57 -11.72
C ALA A 8 -17.59 -2.64 -13.20
N ILE A 9 -17.06 -1.56 -13.77
CA ILE A 9 -16.57 -1.52 -15.15
C ILE A 9 -15.45 -2.54 -15.36
N HIS A 10 -14.45 -2.58 -14.48
CA HIS A 10 -13.34 -3.52 -14.60
C HIS A 10 -13.79 -4.99 -14.49
N VAL A 11 -14.71 -5.31 -13.58
CA VAL A 11 -15.26 -6.67 -13.45
C VAL A 11 -15.97 -7.09 -14.74
N CYS A 12 -16.78 -6.21 -15.33
CA CYS A 12 -17.48 -6.47 -16.59
C CYS A 12 -16.51 -6.68 -17.77
N LEU A 13 -15.47 -5.85 -17.88
CA LEU A 13 -14.47 -5.99 -18.95
C LEU A 13 -13.62 -7.26 -18.78
N VAL A 14 -13.22 -7.59 -17.56
CA VAL A 14 -12.43 -8.79 -17.27
C VAL A 14 -13.26 -10.04 -17.52
N SER A 15 -14.54 -10.08 -17.14
CA SER A 15 -15.38 -11.24 -17.42
C SER A 15 -15.45 -11.53 -18.91
N ARG A 16 -15.64 -10.48 -19.73
CA ARG A 16 -15.66 -10.60 -21.19
C ARG A 16 -14.34 -11.12 -21.75
N SER A 17 -13.20 -10.63 -21.23
CA SER A 17 -11.88 -11.14 -21.65
C SER A 17 -11.65 -12.61 -21.29
N LEU A 18 -12.36 -13.13 -20.28
CA LEU A 18 -12.31 -14.52 -19.86
C LEU A 18 -13.40 -15.37 -20.54
N GLY A 19 -14.18 -14.81 -21.47
CA GLY A 19 -15.27 -15.51 -22.16
C GLY A 19 -16.58 -15.64 -21.37
N TYR A 20 -16.73 -14.90 -20.26
CA TYR A 20 -17.94 -14.87 -19.46
C TYR A 20 -18.76 -13.59 -19.69
N GLU A 21 -20.05 -13.76 -19.93
CA GLU A 21 -21.02 -12.66 -19.96
C GLU A 21 -21.71 -12.52 -18.61
N LEU A 22 -21.22 -11.59 -17.78
CA LEU A 22 -21.90 -11.19 -16.55
C LEU A 22 -22.85 -10.02 -16.84
N PRO A 23 -24.11 -10.06 -16.33
CA PRO A 23 -24.98 -8.90 -16.31
C PRO A 23 -24.32 -7.73 -15.58
N PHE A 24 -24.46 -6.52 -16.10
CA PHE A 24 -23.78 -5.34 -15.54
C PHE A 24 -24.27 -5.04 -14.10
N GLU A 25 -25.53 -5.32 -13.81
CA GLU A 25 -26.15 -5.21 -12.48
C GLU A 25 -25.42 -6.08 -11.46
N LEU A 26 -25.00 -7.28 -11.85
CA LEU A 26 -24.21 -8.17 -10.99
C LEU A 26 -22.82 -7.60 -10.74
N CYS A 27 -22.17 -6.99 -11.74
CA CYS A 27 -20.91 -6.28 -11.56
C CYS A 27 -21.03 -5.10 -10.59
N VAL A 28 -22.16 -4.37 -10.63
CA VAL A 28 -22.46 -3.30 -9.67
C VAL A 28 -22.60 -3.87 -8.26
N LEU A 29 -23.35 -4.95 -8.06
CA LEU A 29 -23.50 -5.59 -6.75
C LEU A 29 -22.15 -6.08 -6.18
N ILE A 30 -21.33 -6.71 -7.02
CA ILE A 30 -19.96 -7.12 -6.66
C ILE A 30 -19.15 -5.89 -6.21
N SER A 31 -19.22 -4.79 -6.96
CA SER A 31 -18.48 -3.57 -6.63
C SER A 31 -18.92 -2.93 -5.30
N LEU A 32 -20.22 -2.93 -5.02
CA LEU A 32 -20.78 -2.42 -3.77
C LEU A 32 -20.35 -3.29 -2.59
N LYS A 33 -20.36 -4.60 -2.75
CA LYS A 33 -19.95 -5.55 -1.71
C LYS A 33 -18.44 -5.52 -1.45
N ALA A 34 -17.63 -5.37 -2.50
CA ALA A 34 -16.18 -5.20 -2.40
C ALA A 34 -15.80 -3.87 -1.74
N GLY A 35 -16.64 -2.85 -1.89
CA GLY A 35 -16.40 -1.50 -1.39
C GLY A 35 -15.28 -0.77 -2.13
N PRO A 36 -15.01 0.50 -1.77
CA PRO A 36 -13.98 1.29 -2.43
C PRO A 36 -12.58 0.72 -2.14
N ALA A 37 -11.89 0.29 -3.19
CA ALA A 37 -10.53 -0.24 -3.07
C ALA A 37 -9.53 0.92 -2.99
N ARG A 38 -8.89 1.08 -1.83
CA ARG A 38 -7.78 2.02 -1.67
C ARG A 38 -6.47 1.36 -2.16
N LEU A 39 -6.05 1.75 -3.36
CA LEU A 39 -4.75 1.36 -3.91
C LEU A 39 -3.63 1.81 -2.97
N GLY A 40 -2.65 0.94 -2.74
CA GLY A 40 -1.47 1.26 -1.93
C GLY A 40 -1.57 0.98 -0.43
N ILE A 41 -2.67 0.37 0.07
CA ILE A 41 -2.82 -0.04 1.50
C ILE A 41 -2.44 -1.53 1.71
N GLY A 42 -1.85 -2.18 0.72
CA GLY A 42 -1.39 -3.56 0.88
C GLY A 42 -0.46 -3.71 2.10
N ARG A 43 -0.74 -4.67 2.97
CA ARG A 43 0.10 -4.97 4.16
C ARG A 43 1.24 -5.96 3.87
N SER A 44 1.29 -6.46 2.64
CA SER A 44 2.31 -7.42 2.21
C SER A 44 3.72 -6.85 2.36
N SER A 45 4.69 -7.74 2.60
CA SER A 45 6.11 -7.37 2.69
C SER A 45 6.58 -6.62 1.45
N TYR A 46 6.09 -6.99 0.27
CA TYR A 46 6.38 -6.31 -1.00
C TYR A 46 5.87 -4.86 -1.01
N ALA A 47 4.63 -4.62 -0.60
CA ALA A 47 4.06 -3.28 -0.52
C ALA A 47 4.84 -2.39 0.48
N ARG A 48 5.19 -2.96 1.64
CA ARG A 48 6.01 -2.27 2.66
C ARG A 48 7.39 -1.88 2.12
N LYS A 49 8.07 -2.79 1.41
CA LYS A 49 9.39 -2.54 0.78
C LYS A 49 9.32 -1.40 -0.24
N ARG A 50 8.32 -1.42 -1.13
CA ARG A 50 8.11 -0.34 -2.12
C ARG A 50 7.88 1.02 -1.44
N ARG A 51 6.98 1.08 -0.45
CA ARG A 51 6.71 2.33 0.28
C ARG A 51 7.94 2.85 1.01
N ALA A 52 8.69 1.98 1.67
CA ALA A 52 9.92 2.38 2.35
C ALA A 52 10.96 2.94 1.36
N LYS A 53 11.09 2.35 0.16
CA LYS A 53 11.96 2.83 -0.91
C LYS A 53 11.58 4.25 -1.38
N ILE A 54 10.28 4.54 -1.52
CA ILE A 54 9.77 5.86 -1.95
C ILE A 54 10.26 6.98 -1.02
N ILE A 55 10.26 6.74 0.30
CA ILE A 55 10.68 7.74 1.30
C ILE A 55 12.15 7.59 1.72
N GLY A 56 12.94 6.76 1.04
CA GLY A 56 14.36 6.54 1.36
C GLY A 56 14.60 5.92 2.74
N ARG A 57 13.74 4.98 3.15
CA ARG A 57 13.77 4.35 4.48
C ARG A 57 13.81 2.83 4.40
N CYS A 58 14.18 2.20 5.51
CA CYS A 58 14.10 0.77 5.70
C CYS A 58 12.69 0.33 6.10
N HIS A 59 12.18 -0.71 5.43
CA HIS A 59 10.86 -1.29 5.70
C HIS A 59 10.73 -2.03 7.05
N LEU A 60 11.86 -2.33 7.70
CA LEU A 60 11.93 -3.03 8.98
C LEU A 60 12.14 -2.06 10.14
N CYS A 61 13.24 -1.28 10.09
CA CYS A 61 13.65 -0.42 11.21
C CYS A 61 13.33 1.06 11.03
N TYR A 62 12.73 1.47 9.90
CA TYR A 62 12.32 2.86 9.62
C TYR A 62 13.45 3.90 9.59
N ARG A 63 14.72 3.47 9.62
CA ARG A 63 15.91 4.33 9.45
C ARG A 63 16.14 4.67 7.97
N VAL A 64 16.91 5.72 7.70
CA VAL A 64 17.34 6.12 6.34
C VAL A 64 18.08 4.98 5.64
N ASN A 65 17.76 4.74 4.38
CA ASN A 65 18.40 3.77 3.50
C ASN A 65 18.24 4.19 2.02
N PRO A 66 19.29 4.39 1.21
CA PRO A 66 20.68 3.94 1.40
C PRO A 66 21.43 4.67 2.53
N LYS A 67 22.40 3.96 3.14
CA LYS A 67 23.12 4.39 4.34
C LYS A 67 23.76 5.78 4.11
N PHE A 68 23.40 6.77 4.94
CA PHE A 68 24.28 7.92 5.17
C PHE A 68 25.41 7.50 6.12
N TYR A 69 26.52 8.24 6.13
CA TYR A 69 27.70 7.96 6.97
C TYR A 69 27.39 7.87 8.48
N PHE A 70 26.25 8.42 8.92
CA PHE A 70 25.78 8.38 10.31
C PHE A 70 24.94 7.13 10.67
N THR A 71 24.28 6.46 9.71
CA THR A 71 23.30 5.40 10.00
C THR A 71 23.89 3.99 9.89
N LYS A 72 24.83 3.65 10.78
CA LYS A 72 25.49 2.31 10.79
C LYS A 72 24.60 1.15 11.27
N ARG A 73 23.51 1.44 11.99
CA ARG A 73 22.64 0.42 12.64
C ARG A 73 21.61 -0.25 11.71
N CYS A 74 21.46 0.20 10.47
CA CYS A 74 20.54 -0.41 9.51
C CYS A 74 21.32 -1.30 8.53
N ASN A 75 21.03 -2.60 8.55
CA ASN A 75 21.59 -3.56 7.57
C ASN A 75 20.60 -3.93 6.46
N GLY A 76 19.35 -3.44 6.50
CA GLY A 76 18.35 -3.70 5.47
C GLY A 76 17.77 -5.13 5.44
N VAL A 77 18.36 -6.07 6.19
CA VAL A 77 18.02 -7.51 6.16
C VAL A 77 17.27 -7.95 7.43
N ASN A 78 17.83 -7.76 8.62
CA ASN A 78 17.24 -8.21 9.88
C ASN A 78 17.17 -7.12 10.98
N CYS A 79 17.42 -5.87 10.59
CA CYS A 79 17.35 -4.74 11.50
C CYS A 79 15.95 -4.57 12.14
N LYS A 80 15.94 -4.23 13.43
CA LYS A 80 14.72 -3.96 14.19
C LYS A 80 14.56 -2.44 14.42
N PRO A 81 13.32 -1.93 14.49
CA PRO A 81 13.08 -0.54 14.88
C PRO A 81 13.61 -0.30 16.31
N GLY A 82 14.16 0.90 16.54
CA GLY A 82 14.52 1.33 17.89
C GLY A 82 13.30 1.76 18.71
N LEU A 83 13.52 2.26 19.92
CA LEU A 83 12.46 2.83 20.76
C LEU A 83 11.88 4.11 20.14
N ASN A 84 12.74 4.97 19.57
CA ASN A 84 12.36 6.24 18.96
C ASN A 84 12.43 6.16 17.43
N TYR A 85 11.28 6.22 16.76
CA TYR A 85 11.14 6.41 15.32
C TYR A 85 9.90 7.27 15.02
N PRO A 86 9.88 8.02 13.90
CA PRO A 86 8.71 8.82 13.56
C PRO A 86 7.50 7.91 13.27
N SER A 87 6.40 8.12 13.99
CA SER A 87 5.15 7.36 13.84
C SER A 87 4.64 7.38 12.40
N TRP A 88 4.65 8.54 11.75
CA TRP A 88 4.22 8.71 10.36
C TRP A 88 5.00 7.81 9.37
N VAL A 89 6.30 7.55 9.62
CA VAL A 89 7.11 6.67 8.76
C VAL A 89 6.63 5.23 8.90
N LYS A 90 6.36 4.79 10.13
CA LYS A 90 5.82 3.46 10.39
C LYS A 90 4.45 3.31 9.74
N ASP A 91 3.57 4.29 9.90
CA ASP A 91 2.19 4.20 9.42
C ASP A 91 2.12 4.24 7.90
N PHE A 92 2.94 5.09 7.26
CA PHE A 92 3.09 5.08 5.81
C PHE A 92 3.66 3.76 5.31
N ILE A 93 4.74 3.25 5.91
CA ILE A 93 5.35 1.99 5.47
C ILE A 93 4.42 0.81 5.70
N ARG A 94 3.71 0.71 6.83
CA ARG A 94 2.86 -0.44 7.17
C ARG A 94 1.51 -0.40 6.49
N TYR A 95 0.86 0.75 6.50
CA TYR A 95 -0.55 0.89 6.13
C TYR A 95 -0.75 1.73 4.87
N GLY A 96 0.28 2.41 4.37
CA GLY A 96 0.12 3.33 3.23
C GLY A 96 -0.72 4.54 3.58
N VAL A 97 -0.88 4.85 4.88
CA VAL A 97 -1.63 6.00 5.37
C VAL A 97 -0.62 7.05 5.80
N TYR A 98 -0.81 8.28 5.35
CA TYR A 98 -0.03 9.42 5.77
C TYR A 98 -0.97 10.49 6.31
N LEU A 99 -1.04 10.60 7.63
CA LEU A 99 -1.61 11.76 8.31
C LEU A 99 -0.43 12.69 8.59
N LYS A 100 -0.02 13.50 7.62
CA LYS A 100 0.75 14.70 7.98
C LYS A 100 -0.26 15.60 8.68
N GLY A 101 -0.01 15.92 9.95
CA GLY A 101 -0.68 17.05 10.57
C GLY A 101 -0.56 18.24 9.61
N SER A 102 -1.71 18.83 9.31
CA SER A 102 -1.81 20.15 8.70
C SER A 102 -0.95 21.08 9.55
N ASN A 103 0.13 21.59 8.98
CA ASN A 103 0.73 22.84 9.41
C ASN A 103 0.24 23.89 8.42
#